data_AF-A0A7S2U8K6-F1
#
_entry.id   AF-A0A7S2U8K6-F1
#
_cell.length_a   1.000
_cell.length_b   1.000
_cell.length_c   1.000
_cell.angle_alpha   90.00
_cell.angle_beta   90.00
_cell.angle_gamma   90.00
#
_symmetry.space_group_name_H-M   'P 1'
#
loop_
_entity.id
_entity.type
_entity.pdbx_description
1 polymer ?
#
loop_
_entity_poly.entity_id
_entity_poly.type
_entity_poly.pdbx_seq_one_letter_code
_entity_poly.pdbx_strand_id
1 'polypeptide(L)'
;KCRGEAGTTLTMAVRHGGDGRPSTTVTQVSLTRETIKINPVQASSFTTDKGKRIGLLTVSSFSQETMSQVIDALKELKDGGAIETVVMDLRGNAGGYMPAGVDVAKLFLAPNARVISKVDKTG
;
A
#
# COMPACT_ATOMS: atom_id res chain seq x y z
N LYS A 1 21.75 7.08 -12.72
CA LYS A 1 20.62 6.10 -12.70
C LYS A 1 20.47 5.62 -11.26
N CYS A 2 19.33 5.89 -10.59
CA CYS A 2 19.18 5.61 -9.15
C CYS A 2 18.88 4.14 -8.83
N ARG A 3 18.41 3.37 -9.82
CA ARG A 3 18.18 1.92 -9.71
C ARG A 3 19.48 1.13 -9.93
N GLY A 4 19.65 0.01 -9.23
CA GLY A 4 20.78 -0.92 -9.31
C GLY A 4 20.53 -2.15 -8.45
N GLU A 5 21.45 -3.10 -8.44
CA GLU A 5 21.35 -4.34 -7.67
C GLU A 5 21.30 -4.05 -6.15
N ALA A 6 20.46 -4.79 -5.42
CA ALA A 6 20.36 -4.67 -3.97
C ALA A 6 21.72 -5.00 -3.32
N GLY A 7 22.09 -4.26 -2.27
CA GLY A 7 23.39 -4.37 -1.60
C GLY A 7 24.49 -3.51 -2.23
N THR A 8 24.30 -2.96 -3.44
CA THR A 8 25.30 -2.06 -4.03
C THR A 8 25.17 -0.62 -3.51
N THR A 9 26.30 0.08 -3.36
CA THR A 9 26.31 1.47 -2.93
C THR A 9 26.16 2.44 -4.11
N LEU A 10 25.44 3.53 -3.90
CA LEU A 10 25.34 4.68 -4.79
C LEU A 10 25.82 5.92 -4.05
N THR A 11 26.78 6.64 -4.61
CA THR A 11 27.16 7.96 -4.10
C THR A 11 26.44 9.04 -4.91
N MET A 12 25.72 9.94 -4.21
CA MET A 12 24.99 11.05 -4.80
C MET A 12 25.52 12.38 -4.27
N ALA A 13 25.74 13.34 -5.17
CA ALA A 13 25.99 14.72 -4.81
C ALA A 13 24.66 15.43 -4.53
N VAL A 14 24.46 15.92 -3.32
CA VAL A 14 23.25 16.59 -2.85
C VAL A 14 23.59 18.05 -2.56
N ARG A 15 22.76 18.96 -3.07
CA ARG A 15 22.82 20.39 -2.78
C ARG A 15 21.59 20.74 -1.95
N HIS A 16 21.80 21.08 -0.68
CA HIS A 16 20.70 21.36 0.25
C HIS A 16 20.04 22.70 -0.07
N GLY A 17 18.71 22.77 -0.14
CA GLY A 17 17.96 24.02 -0.23
C GLY A 17 17.23 24.30 1.08
N GLY A 18 17.38 25.50 1.66
CA GLY A 18 16.79 25.80 2.98
C GLY A 18 16.34 27.24 3.20
N ASP A 19 16.92 28.22 2.50
CA ASP A 19 16.70 29.66 2.78
C ASP A 19 16.33 30.49 1.55
N GLY A 20 15.97 29.86 0.43
CA GLY A 20 15.66 30.56 -0.83
C GLY A 20 16.88 31.15 -1.55
N ARG A 21 18.10 30.94 -1.01
CA ARG A 21 19.35 31.27 -1.68
C ARG A 21 19.92 30.01 -2.35
N PRO A 22 20.61 30.12 -3.50
CA PRO A 22 21.29 28.97 -4.08
C PRO A 22 22.39 28.51 -3.12
N SER A 23 22.19 27.37 -2.46
CA SER A 23 23.28 26.73 -1.71
C SER A 23 24.40 26.39 -2.69
N THR A 24 25.62 26.81 -2.37
CA THR A 24 26.85 26.52 -3.12
C THR A 24 27.55 25.27 -2.62
N THR A 25 27.11 24.71 -1.49
CA THR A 25 27.71 23.54 -0.86
C THR A 25 27.09 22.26 -1.42
N VAL A 26 27.93 21.43 -2.03
CA VAL A 26 27.57 20.11 -2.54
C VAL A 26 28.14 19.06 -1.60
N THR A 27 27.27 18.27 -0.97
CA THR A 27 27.65 17.18 -0.08
C THR A 27 27.54 15.84 -0.80
N GLN A 28 28.48 14.92 -0.60
CA GLN A 28 28.34 13.55 -1.10
C GLN A 28 27.65 12.68 -0.05
N VAL A 29 26.57 12.01 -0.46
CA VAL A 29 25.80 11.08 0.35
C VAL A 29 25.91 9.69 -0.27
N SER A 30 26.39 8.72 0.50
CA SER A 30 26.41 7.31 0.10
C SER A 30 25.14 6.61 0.59
N LEU A 31 24.43 5.98 -0.34
CA LEU A 31 23.19 5.25 -0.10
C LEU A 31 23.39 3.79 -0.52
N THR A 32 23.11 2.85 0.37
CA THR A 32 23.06 1.43 0.01
C THR A 32 21.72 1.12 -0.63
N ARG A 33 21.73 0.50 -1.80
CA ARG A 33 20.50 0.08 -2.46
C ARG A 33 19.89 -1.08 -1.71
N GLU A 34 18.61 -0.97 -1.39
CA GLU A 34 17.84 -2.05 -0.80
C GLU A 34 16.59 -2.29 -1.64
N THR A 35 16.09 -3.53 -1.60
CA THR A 35 14.76 -3.84 -2.11
C THR A 35 13.74 -3.12 -1.25
N ILE A 36 13.16 -2.03 -1.77
CA ILE A 36 12.09 -1.32 -1.07
C ILE A 36 10.85 -2.22 -1.07
N LYS A 37 10.55 -2.83 0.07
CA LYS A 37 9.28 -3.52 0.31
C LYS A 37 8.27 -2.50 0.83
N ILE A 38 7.59 -1.83 -0.08
CA ILE A 38 6.44 -1.00 0.29
C ILE A 38 5.28 -1.97 0.55
N ASN A 39 4.79 -2.04 1.79
CA ASN A 39 3.50 -2.68 2.06
C ASN A 39 2.40 -1.64 1.78
N PRO A 40 1.63 -1.77 0.69
CA PRO A 40 0.59 -0.81 0.37
C PRO A 40 -0.65 -0.93 1.25
N VAL A 41 -0.71 -1.92 2.15
CA VAL A 41 -1.85 -2.21 3.03
C VAL A 41 -1.52 -1.82 4.47
N GLN A 42 -2.42 -1.06 5.10
CA GLN A 42 -2.33 -0.65 6.50
C GLN A 42 -3.64 -0.92 7.23
N ALA A 43 -3.56 -1.39 8.48
CA ALA A 43 -4.70 -1.56 9.37
C ALA A 43 -4.65 -0.54 10.51
N SER A 44 -5.80 -0.01 10.88
CA SER A 44 -6.00 0.77 12.10
C SER A 44 -7.42 0.57 12.62
N SER A 45 -7.70 0.91 13.87
CA SER A 45 -9.06 0.83 14.40
C SER A 45 -9.37 2.02 15.28
N PHE A 46 -10.64 2.40 15.35
CA PHE A 46 -11.14 3.45 16.22
C PHE A 46 -12.47 3.05 16.85
N THR A 47 -12.76 3.61 18.02
CA THR A 47 -14.01 3.38 18.74
C THR A 47 -14.87 4.63 18.64
N THR A 48 -16.10 4.46 18.18
CA THR A 48 -17.09 5.54 18.12
C THR A 48 -17.56 5.94 19.52
N ASP A 49 -18.18 7.11 19.66
CA ASP A 49 -18.78 7.57 20.93
C ASP A 49 -19.85 6.61 21.49
N LYS A 50 -20.44 5.79 20.61
CA LYS A 50 -21.41 4.73 20.98
C LYS A 50 -20.76 3.41 21.38
N GLY A 51 -19.43 3.38 21.56
CA GLY A 51 -18.66 2.19 21.95
C GLY A 51 -18.37 1.21 20.82
N LYS A 52 -18.81 1.48 19.59
CA LYS A 52 -18.59 0.57 18.45
C LYS A 52 -17.17 0.65 17.93
N ARG A 53 -16.51 -0.49 17.76
CA ARG A 53 -15.17 -0.56 17.20
C ARG A 53 -15.21 -0.78 15.69
N ILE A 54 -14.60 0.14 14.95
CA ILE A 54 -14.51 0.13 13.49
C ILE A 54 -13.06 -0.10 13.08
N GLY A 55 -12.84 -1.08 12.21
CA GLY A 55 -11.56 -1.31 11.54
C GLY A 55 -11.46 -0.45 10.28
N LEU A 56 -10.29 0.12 10.04
CA LEU A 56 -9.96 0.86 8.84
C LEU A 56 -8.80 0.15 8.16
N LEU A 57 -9.06 -0.36 6.96
CA LEU A 57 -8.10 -1.05 6.11
C LEU A 57 -7.79 -0.15 4.90
N THR A 58 -6.61 0.46 4.89
CA THR A 58 -6.17 1.34 3.81
C THR A 58 -5.35 0.55 2.80
N VAL A 59 -5.73 0.60 1.52
CA VAL A 59 -4.98 -0.04 0.43
C VAL A 59 -4.60 1.04 -0.58
N SER A 60 -3.31 1.38 -0.64
CA SER A 60 -2.78 2.46 -1.48
C SER A 60 -2.43 2.05 -2.92
N SER A 61 -2.20 0.76 -3.16
CA SER A 61 -2.01 0.19 -4.51
C SER A 61 -2.21 -1.33 -4.47
N PHE A 62 -2.43 -1.94 -5.64
CA PHE A 62 -2.54 -3.39 -5.78
C PHE A 62 -1.27 -3.98 -6.40
N SER A 63 -0.59 -4.87 -5.66
CA SER A 63 0.53 -5.69 -6.09
C SER A 63 0.17 -7.18 -5.99
N GLN A 64 1.09 -8.08 -6.37
CA GLN A 64 0.86 -9.52 -6.29
C GLN A 64 0.64 -10.01 -4.84
N GLU A 65 1.22 -9.30 -3.87
CA GLU A 65 1.20 -9.62 -2.44
C GLU A 65 0.01 -8.99 -1.70
N THR A 66 -0.81 -8.16 -2.36
CA THR A 66 -1.88 -7.41 -1.69
C THR A 66 -2.90 -8.32 -1.03
N MET A 67 -3.20 -9.49 -1.62
CA MET A 67 -4.14 -10.44 -1.01
C MET A 67 -3.65 -10.92 0.36
N SER A 68 -2.40 -11.38 0.46
CA SER A 68 -1.84 -11.85 1.73
C SER A 68 -1.74 -10.71 2.74
N GLN A 69 -1.33 -9.52 2.30
CA GLN A 69 -1.24 -8.34 3.15
C GLN A 69 -2.60 -7.90 3.70
N VAL A 70 -3.67 -7.97 2.90
CA VAL A 70 -5.05 -7.71 3.36
C VAL A 70 -5.49 -8.74 4.39
N ILE A 71 -5.21 -10.03 4.14
CA ILE A 71 -5.56 -11.09 5.10
C ILE A 71 -4.85 -10.87 6.44
N ASP A 72 -3.57 -10.52 6.41
CA ASP A 72 -2.79 -10.30 7.64
C ASP A 72 -3.25 -9.04 8.38
N ALA A 73 -3.56 -7.96 7.65
CA ALA A 73 -4.14 -6.74 8.22
C ALA A 73 -5.53 -7.00 8.86
N LEU A 74 -6.36 -7.85 8.25
CA LEU A 74 -7.66 -8.25 8.85
C LEU A 74 -7.48 -9.09 10.11
N LYS A 75 -6.46 -9.95 10.16
CA LYS A 75 -6.13 -10.70 11.39
C LYS A 75 -5.67 -9.76 12.49
N GLU A 76 -4.79 -8.80 12.19
CA GLU A 76 -4.33 -7.78 13.13
C GLU A 76 -5.51 -7.00 13.75
N LEU A 77 -6.47 -6.58 12.92
CA LEU A 77 -7.69 -5.92 13.40
C LEU A 77 -8.51 -6.80 14.35
N LYS A 78 -8.60 -8.10 14.05
CA LYS A 78 -9.34 -9.08 14.85
C LYS A 78 -8.64 -9.41 16.17
N ASP A 79 -7.32 -9.53 16.15
CA ASP A 79 -6.50 -9.81 17.34
C ASP A 79 -6.52 -8.63 18.32
N GLY A 80 -6.69 -7.41 17.79
CA GLY A 80 -6.88 -6.21 18.61
C GLY A 80 -8.22 -6.20 19.38
N GLY A 81 -9.21 -7.01 19.01
CA GLY A 81 -10.53 -7.11 19.63
C GLY A 81 -11.66 -7.25 18.61
N ALA A 82 -12.90 -7.43 19.09
CA ALA A 82 -14.06 -7.55 18.21
C ALA A 82 -14.27 -6.26 17.38
N ILE A 83 -14.36 -6.41 16.06
CA ILE A 83 -14.66 -5.34 15.10
C ILE A 83 -16.07 -5.55 14.57
N GLU A 84 -16.93 -4.54 14.69
CA GLU A 84 -18.30 -4.60 14.16
C GLU A 84 -18.35 -4.31 12.66
N THR A 85 -17.43 -3.48 12.18
CA THR A 85 -17.45 -2.98 10.81
C THR A 85 -16.03 -2.71 10.34
N VAL A 86 -15.72 -3.07 9.10
CA VAL A 86 -14.46 -2.73 8.45
C VAL A 86 -14.75 -1.75 7.30
N VAL A 87 -14.04 -0.64 7.28
CA VAL A 87 -14.01 0.31 6.16
C VAL A 87 -12.76 0.05 5.36
N MET A 88 -12.92 -0.23 4.06
CA MET A 88 -11.79 -0.30 3.13
C MET A 88 -11.59 1.06 2.47
N ASP A 89 -10.46 1.71 2.77
CA ASP A 89 -10.09 2.99 2.19
C ASP A 89 -9.20 2.79 0.96
N LEU A 90 -9.75 3.13 -0.21
CA LEU A 90 -9.06 3.09 -1.50
C LEU A 90 -8.72 4.49 -2.03
N ARG A 91 -8.83 5.54 -1.20
CA ARG A 91 -8.50 6.90 -1.64
C ARG A 91 -7.00 7.00 -1.95
N GLY A 92 -6.68 7.69 -3.05
CA GLY A 92 -5.31 7.78 -3.55
C GLY A 92 -4.76 6.50 -4.19
N ASN A 93 -5.59 5.44 -4.31
CA ASN A 93 -5.21 4.21 -4.99
C ASN A 93 -5.43 4.33 -6.49
N ALA A 94 -4.34 4.43 -7.26
CA ALA A 94 -4.38 4.50 -8.73
C ALA A 94 -4.67 3.14 -9.41
N GLY A 95 -4.83 2.07 -8.62
CA GLY A 95 -5.01 0.70 -9.08
C GLY A 95 -3.74 -0.15 -8.93
N GLY A 96 -3.46 -0.97 -9.94
CA GLY A 96 -2.30 -1.86 -9.96
C GLY A 96 -2.61 -3.20 -10.60
N TYR A 97 -2.07 -4.27 -10.03
CA TYR A 97 -2.23 -5.64 -10.52
C TYR A 97 -3.69 -6.10 -10.39
N MET A 98 -4.41 -6.10 -11.52
CA MET A 98 -5.84 -6.39 -11.58
C MET A 98 -6.24 -7.71 -10.88
N PRO A 99 -5.54 -8.85 -11.07
CA PRO A 99 -5.91 -10.09 -10.39
C PRO A 99 -5.91 -9.96 -8.86
N ALA A 100 -4.99 -9.18 -8.28
CA ALA A 100 -5.00 -8.95 -6.84
C ALA A 100 -6.25 -8.21 -6.36
N GLY A 101 -6.75 -7.24 -7.13
CA GLY A 101 -8.02 -6.59 -6.83
C GLY A 101 -9.20 -7.56 -6.85
N VAL A 102 -9.22 -8.48 -7.83
CA VAL A 102 -10.24 -9.54 -7.92
C VAL A 102 -10.17 -10.48 -6.73
N ASP A 103 -8.97 -10.90 -6.34
CA ASP A 103 -8.79 -11.85 -5.24
C ASP A 103 -9.11 -11.23 -3.88
N VAL A 104 -8.78 -9.94 -3.66
CA VAL A 104 -9.22 -9.19 -2.48
C VAL A 104 -10.74 -9.07 -2.45
N ALA A 105 -11.40 -8.78 -3.57
CA ALA A 105 -12.85 -8.66 -3.62
C ALA A 105 -13.56 -9.98 -3.24
N LYS A 106 -13.02 -11.12 -3.67
CA LYS A 106 -13.57 -12.46 -3.33
C LYS A 106 -13.60 -12.74 -1.83
N LEU A 107 -12.79 -12.07 -1.00
CA LEU A 107 -12.83 -12.22 0.45
C LEU A 107 -14.15 -11.74 1.07
N PHE A 108 -14.85 -10.82 0.39
CA PHE A 108 -16.06 -10.16 0.90
C PHE A 108 -17.33 -10.53 0.14
N LEU A 109 -17.19 -11.23 -0.99
CA LEU A 109 -18.30 -11.58 -1.87
C LEU A 109 -18.72 -13.04 -1.68
N ALA A 110 -19.97 -13.33 -2.01
CA ALA A 110 -20.47 -14.69 -2.01
C ALA A 110 -19.68 -15.57 -3.02
N PRO A 111 -19.58 -16.89 -2.78
CA PRO A 111 -19.01 -17.82 -3.74
C PRO A 111 -19.65 -17.65 -5.12
N ASN A 112 -18.83 -17.74 -6.18
CA ASN A 112 -19.24 -17.59 -7.58
C ASN A 112 -19.78 -16.20 -7.98
N ALA A 113 -19.65 -15.18 -7.13
CA ALA A 113 -19.98 -13.81 -7.52
C ALA A 113 -19.09 -13.37 -8.70
N ARG A 114 -19.73 -12.83 -9.75
CA ARG A 114 -19.02 -12.23 -10.87
C ARG A 114 -18.36 -10.93 -10.40
N VAL A 115 -17.02 -10.91 -10.37
CA VAL A 115 -16.24 -9.75 -9.90
C VAL A 115 -15.95 -8.76 -11.02
N ILE A 116 -15.62 -9.26 -12.23
CA ILE A 116 -15.29 -8.42 -13.38
C ILE A 116 -15.91 -8.95 -14.68
N SER A 117 -16.05 -8.07 -15.67
CA SER A 117 -16.30 -8.38 -17.07
C SER A 117 -15.30 -7.60 -17.92
N LYS A 118 -14.58 -8.28 -18.81
CA LYS A 118 -13.75 -7.66 -19.83
C LYS A 118 -14.39 -7.89 -21.18
N VAL A 119 -14.57 -6.82 -21.94
CA VAL A 119 -15.01 -6.84 -23.34
C VAL A 119 -13.86 -6.29 -24.16
N ASP A 120 -13.46 -7.01 -25.20
CA ASP A 120 -12.42 -6.54 -26.11
C ASP A 120 -13.04 -5.88 -27.35
N LYS A 121 -12.20 -5.41 -28.27
CA LYS A 121 -12.68 -4.72 -29.48
C LYS A 121 -13.47 -5.64 -30.43
N THR A 122 -13.42 -6.95 -30.23
CA THR A 122 -14.10 -7.95 -31.05
C THR A 122 -15.39 -8.47 -30.44
N GLY A 123 -15.73 -8.03 -29.21
CA GLY A 123 -16.90 -8.48 -28.47
C GLY A 123 -16.53 -9.61 -27.52
#